data_AF-A0A445CRY8-F1
#
_entry.id   AF-A0A445CRY8-F1
#
_cell.length_a   1.000
_cell.length_b   1.000
_cell.length_c   1.000
_cell.angle_alpha   90.00
_cell.angle_beta   90.00
_cell.angle_gamma   90.00
#
_symmetry.space_group_name_H-M   'P 1'
#
loop_
_entity.id
_entity.type
_entity.pdbx_description
1 polymer ?
#
loop_
_entity_poly.entity_id
_entity_poly.type
_entity_poly.pdbx_seq_one_letter_code
_entity_poly.pdbx_strand_id
1 'polypeptide(L)'
;MSITLLNIGVIEPPANYIAKMAKIRSFPGNEGISAAKGLQGHFNAGQPNLAYMRAALDVFDTTSLPIWLTEHAELLEEILREGYSHPSVEGIIIFARAVIAGFKDMALTYENFHNTPADDVVDKLISEWQTESQKAIVDKTRFVYFSLHHADYDVTVTHHLDHS
;
A
#
# COMPACT_ATOMS: atom_id res chain seq x y z
N MET A 1 16.86 -9.35 -1.75
CA MET A 1 15.70 -9.01 -0.90
C MET A 1 14.97 -10.31 -0.60
N SER A 2 14.91 -10.73 0.67
CA SER A 2 14.12 -11.90 1.08
C SER A 2 12.76 -11.38 1.58
N ILE A 3 11.68 -11.82 0.95
CA ILE A 3 10.30 -11.49 1.34
C ILE A 3 9.74 -12.71 2.06
N THR A 4 9.38 -12.53 3.33
CA THR A 4 8.59 -13.54 4.06
C THR A 4 7.12 -13.12 3.97
N LEU A 5 6.28 -14.01 3.44
CA LEU A 5 4.84 -13.81 3.26
C LEU A 5 4.07 -14.28 4.51
N LEU A 6 3.11 -13.49 5.02
CA LEU A 6 2.30 -13.81 6.21
C LEU A 6 0.84 -13.40 6.03
N ASN A 7 -0.11 -14.25 6.42
CA ASN A 7 -1.51 -13.87 6.37
C ASN A 7 -1.92 -12.85 7.45
N ILE A 8 -2.51 -11.71 7.07
CA ILE A 8 -3.14 -10.72 7.96
C ILE A 8 -4.45 -11.25 8.59
N GLY A 9 -5.02 -12.34 8.06
CA GLY A 9 -6.15 -13.03 8.65
C GLY A 9 -5.72 -14.24 9.48
N VAL A 10 -5.73 -14.12 10.81
CA VAL A 10 -5.93 -15.21 11.79
C VAL A 10 -4.79 -16.25 11.99
N ILE A 11 -3.87 -16.49 11.05
CA ILE A 11 -3.01 -17.70 11.13
C ILE A 11 -1.69 -17.49 11.92
N GLU A 12 -1.15 -16.27 12.02
CA GLU A 12 0.08 -16.01 12.81
C GLU A 12 0.05 -14.63 13.50
N PRO A 13 0.12 -14.56 14.85
CA PRO A 13 0.19 -13.28 15.56
C PRO A 13 1.43 -12.46 15.16
N PRO A 14 1.32 -11.12 15.00
CA PRO A 14 2.45 -10.26 14.63
C PRO A 14 3.69 -10.43 15.51
N ALA A 15 3.51 -10.73 16.80
CA ALA A 15 4.61 -10.99 17.74
C ALA A 15 5.51 -12.17 17.34
N ASN A 16 4.93 -13.24 16.78
CA ASN A 16 5.69 -14.41 16.34
C ASN A 16 6.61 -14.06 15.16
N TYR A 17 6.13 -13.20 14.26
CA TYR A 17 6.94 -12.70 13.16
C TYR A 17 8.12 -11.87 13.64
N ILE A 18 7.89 -10.94 14.58
CA ILE A 18 8.97 -10.13 15.15
C ILE A 18 10.05 -11.04 15.76
N ALA A 19 9.65 -12.06 16.52
CA ALA A 19 10.57 -13.03 17.09
C ALA A 19 11.35 -13.80 16.01
N LYS A 20 10.67 -14.21 14.93
CA LYS A 20 11.29 -14.91 13.80
C LYS A 20 12.28 -14.02 13.05
N MET A 21 11.97 -12.75 12.84
CA MET A 21 12.88 -11.79 12.21
C MET A 21 14.10 -11.49 13.07
N ALA A 22 13.92 -11.35 14.38
CA ALA A 22 15.03 -11.21 15.32
C ALA A 22 15.95 -12.45 15.25
N LYS A 23 15.36 -13.64 15.20
CA LYS A 23 16.11 -14.90 15.02
C LYS A 23 16.87 -14.94 13.70
N ILE A 24 16.24 -14.59 12.58
CA ILE A 24 16.89 -14.55 11.25
C ILE A 24 18.09 -13.60 11.27
N ARG A 25 17.93 -12.40 11.83
CA ARG A 25 19.00 -11.40 11.95
C ARG A 25 20.13 -11.82 12.89
N SER A 26 19.88 -12.74 13.82
CA SER A 26 20.89 -13.22 14.78
C SER A 26 21.89 -14.24 14.19
N PHE A 27 21.61 -14.81 13.01
CA PHE A 27 22.54 -15.76 12.38
C PHE A 27 23.79 -15.05 11.84
N PRO A 28 25.00 -15.59 12.08
CA PRO A 28 26.23 -15.03 11.52
C PRO A 28 26.18 -14.94 9.99
N GLY A 29 26.56 -13.80 9.42
CA GLY A 29 26.49 -13.52 7.99
C GLY A 29 25.18 -12.87 7.54
N ASN A 30 24.21 -12.69 8.45
CA ASN A 30 22.98 -11.94 8.16
C ASN A 30 23.05 -10.47 8.65
N GLU A 31 24.23 -9.98 9.05
CA GLU A 31 24.42 -8.58 9.38
C GLU A 31 24.13 -7.70 8.16
N GLY A 32 23.17 -6.79 8.28
CA GLY A 32 22.82 -5.85 7.20
C GLY A 32 22.01 -6.45 6.05
N ILE A 33 21.39 -7.63 6.19
CA ILE A 33 20.50 -8.16 5.15
C ILE A 33 19.36 -7.17 4.86
N SER A 34 19.15 -6.89 3.57
CA SER A 34 17.96 -6.18 3.10
C SER A 34 16.75 -7.13 3.17
N ALA A 35 15.77 -6.76 3.97
CA ALA A 35 14.56 -7.54 4.23
C ALA A 35 13.31 -6.66 4.12
N ALA A 36 12.17 -7.29 3.91
CA ALA A 36 10.85 -6.67 3.91
C ALA A 36 9.81 -7.62 4.48
N LYS A 37 8.69 -7.05 4.94
CA LYS A 37 7.50 -7.80 5.36
C LYS A 37 6.55 -7.91 4.18
N GLY A 38 6.30 -9.13 3.71
CA GLY A 38 5.19 -9.40 2.82
C GLY A 38 3.99 -9.83 3.65
N LEU A 39 2.90 -9.08 3.62
CA LEU A 39 1.69 -9.42 4.34
C LEU A 39 0.58 -9.78 3.33
N GLN A 40 0.04 -10.98 3.43
CA GLN A 40 -1.02 -11.52 2.62
C GLN A 40 -2.39 -11.24 3.26
N GLY A 41 -3.23 -10.45 2.62
CA GLY A 41 -4.60 -10.20 3.07
C GLY A 41 -5.56 -11.31 2.71
N HIS A 42 -5.35 -12.50 3.27
CA HIS A 42 -6.34 -13.57 3.18
C HIS A 42 -7.37 -13.39 4.29
N PHE A 43 -8.43 -12.64 4.02
CA PHE A 43 -9.52 -12.42 4.97
C PHE A 43 -10.54 -13.56 4.87
N ASN A 44 -11.00 -14.07 6.01
CA ASN A 44 -12.11 -15.03 6.03
C ASN A 44 -13.39 -14.36 5.50
N ALA A 45 -14.32 -15.16 4.99
CA ALA A 45 -15.62 -14.67 4.54
C ALA A 45 -16.30 -13.80 5.62
N GLY A 46 -16.68 -12.57 5.26
CA GLY A 46 -17.23 -11.57 6.17
C GLY A 46 -16.44 -10.25 6.17
N GLN A 47 -16.85 -9.31 7.03
CA GLN A 47 -16.22 -7.99 7.09
C GLN A 47 -14.79 -8.09 7.70
N PRO A 48 -13.75 -7.55 7.03
CA PRO A 48 -12.42 -7.53 7.59
C PRO A 48 -12.40 -6.73 8.89
N ASN A 49 -11.67 -7.23 9.88
CA ASN A 49 -11.46 -6.49 11.12
C ASN A 49 -10.40 -5.42 10.89
N LEU A 50 -10.82 -4.25 10.36
CA LEU A 50 -9.92 -3.13 10.07
C LEU A 50 -9.16 -2.64 11.29
N ALA A 51 -9.79 -2.67 12.49
CA ALA A 51 -9.10 -2.32 13.73
C ALA A 51 -7.96 -3.29 14.06
N TYR A 52 -8.14 -4.59 13.81
CA TYR A 52 -7.07 -5.57 13.93
C TYR A 52 -6.00 -5.37 12.86
N MET A 53 -6.37 -5.11 11.61
CA MET A 53 -5.42 -4.82 10.53
C MET A 53 -4.53 -3.63 10.90
N ARG A 54 -5.13 -2.52 11.37
CA ARG A 54 -4.42 -1.35 11.87
C ARG A 54 -3.43 -1.69 12.98
N ALA A 55 -3.91 -2.35 14.04
CA ALA A 55 -3.08 -2.73 15.17
C ALA A 55 -1.96 -3.71 14.77
N ALA A 56 -2.20 -4.59 13.80
CA ALA A 56 -1.19 -5.49 13.28
C ALA A 56 -0.11 -4.71 12.51
N LEU A 57 -0.49 -3.75 11.66
CA LEU A 57 0.45 -2.88 10.95
C LEU A 57 1.30 -2.06 11.92
N ASP A 58 0.71 -1.49 12.98
CA ASP A 58 1.43 -0.77 14.04
C ASP A 58 2.50 -1.66 14.71
N VAL A 59 2.14 -2.92 15.00
CA VAL A 59 3.10 -3.88 15.59
C VAL A 59 4.20 -4.24 14.59
N PHE A 60 3.85 -4.45 13.32
CA PHE A 60 4.83 -4.74 12.27
C PHE A 60 5.80 -3.58 12.04
N ASP A 61 5.35 -2.34 12.18
CA ASP A 61 6.16 -1.14 12.04
C ASP A 61 7.35 -1.10 13.01
N THR A 62 7.20 -1.67 14.21
CA THR A 62 8.26 -1.73 15.24
C THR A 62 9.57 -2.39 14.79
N THR A 63 9.56 -3.12 13.68
CA THR A 63 10.75 -3.75 13.09
C THR A 63 11.58 -2.83 12.19
N SER A 64 11.06 -1.63 11.87
CA SER A 64 11.64 -0.65 10.93
C SER A 64 12.01 -1.27 9.57
N LEU A 65 11.18 -2.21 9.12
CA LEU A 65 11.27 -2.83 7.81
C LEU A 65 10.13 -2.30 6.93
N PRO A 66 10.29 -2.24 5.61
CA PRO A 66 9.20 -1.91 4.70
C PRO A 66 8.09 -2.97 4.76
N ILE A 67 6.83 -2.54 4.74
CA ILE A 67 5.66 -3.42 4.60
C ILE A 67 5.17 -3.40 3.14
N TRP A 68 4.98 -4.59 2.57
CA TRP A 68 4.37 -4.83 1.28
C TRP A 68 3.11 -5.65 1.48
N LEU A 69 1.96 -5.08 1.12
CA LEU A 69 0.66 -5.75 1.20
C LEU A 69 0.39 -6.58 -0.06
N THR A 70 -0.19 -7.76 0.10
CA THR A 70 -0.51 -8.71 -0.97
C THR A 70 -1.93 -9.23 -0.79
N GLU A 71 -2.90 -8.75 -1.56
CA GLU A 71 -4.31 -8.80 -1.13
C GLU A 71 -5.20 -9.68 -2.04
N HIS A 72 -6.13 -10.42 -1.42
CA HIS A 72 -7.24 -11.15 -2.06
C HIS A 72 -8.49 -11.03 -1.17
N ALA A 73 -9.48 -10.20 -1.53
CA ALA A 73 -10.61 -9.95 -0.63
C ALA A 73 -11.91 -9.51 -1.32
N GLU A 74 -13.05 -9.96 -0.79
CA GLU A 74 -14.40 -9.54 -1.19
C GLU A 74 -14.67 -8.05 -0.88
N LEU A 75 -14.01 -7.49 0.15
CA LEU A 75 -14.12 -6.08 0.57
C LEU A 75 -12.84 -5.30 0.24
N LEU A 76 -12.47 -5.37 -1.04
CA LEU A 76 -11.21 -4.86 -1.58
C LEU A 76 -10.98 -3.38 -1.24
N GLU A 77 -12.00 -2.52 -1.35
CA GLU A 77 -11.83 -1.08 -1.13
C GLU A 77 -11.40 -0.74 0.32
N GLU A 78 -12.07 -1.32 1.31
CA GLU A 78 -11.82 -1.04 2.73
C GLU A 78 -10.38 -1.44 3.12
N ILE A 79 -9.95 -2.61 2.63
CA ILE A 79 -8.61 -3.16 2.89
C ILE A 79 -7.53 -2.32 2.20
N LEU A 80 -7.73 -1.97 0.93
CA LEU A 80 -6.77 -1.16 0.18
C LEU A 80 -6.62 0.22 0.82
N ARG A 81 -7.72 0.84 1.27
CA ARG A 81 -7.67 2.13 1.98
C ARG A 81 -6.98 2.03 3.33
N GLU A 82 -7.26 0.99 4.12
CA GLU A 82 -6.60 0.78 5.41
C GLU A 82 -5.09 0.61 5.23
N GLY A 83 -4.69 -0.22 4.27
CA GLY A 83 -3.29 -0.41 3.89
C GLY A 83 -2.61 0.87 3.42
N TYR A 84 -3.23 1.59 2.48
CA TYR A 84 -2.70 2.86 1.94
C TYR A 84 -2.56 3.94 3.03
N SER A 85 -3.41 3.92 4.05
CA SER A 85 -3.39 4.92 5.13
C SER A 85 -2.23 4.77 6.13
N HIS A 86 -1.52 3.64 6.10
CA HIS A 86 -0.47 3.34 7.06
C HIS A 86 0.93 3.74 6.54
N PRO A 87 1.68 4.62 7.22
CA PRO A 87 2.92 5.22 6.70
C PRO A 87 4.03 4.20 6.39
N SER A 88 4.04 3.06 7.08
CA SER A 88 5.04 2.00 6.89
C SER A 88 4.73 1.01 5.77
N VAL A 89 3.56 1.16 5.12
CA VAL A 89 3.21 0.41 3.90
C VAL A 89 3.82 1.14 2.71
N GLU A 90 4.89 0.57 2.16
CA GLU A 90 5.61 1.15 1.02
C GLU A 90 5.01 0.74 -0.33
N GLY A 91 4.20 -0.32 -0.34
CA GLY A 91 3.58 -0.78 -1.56
C GLY A 91 2.47 -1.80 -1.33
N ILE A 92 1.55 -1.84 -2.29
CA ILE A 92 0.46 -2.81 -2.36
C ILE A 92 0.59 -3.54 -3.69
N ILE A 93 0.62 -4.87 -3.63
CA ILE A 93 0.66 -5.76 -4.79
C ILE A 93 -0.66 -6.54 -4.81
N ILE A 94 -1.49 -6.30 -5.82
CA ILE A 94 -2.76 -7.01 -5.97
C ILE A 94 -2.52 -8.31 -6.74
N PHE A 95 -2.85 -9.46 -6.15
CA PHE A 95 -2.79 -10.74 -6.85
C PHE A 95 -4.07 -10.96 -7.65
N ALA A 96 -4.08 -10.37 -8.85
CA ALA A 96 -5.21 -10.39 -9.76
C ALA A 96 -4.95 -11.26 -10.99
N ARG A 97 -6.02 -11.88 -11.52
CA ARG A 97 -5.99 -12.60 -12.80
C ARG A 97 -7.25 -12.35 -13.60
N ALA A 98 -7.21 -12.61 -14.90
CA ALA A 98 -8.41 -12.60 -15.73
C ALA A 98 -9.25 -13.86 -15.50
N VAL A 99 -10.57 -13.78 -15.69
CA VAL A 99 -11.50 -14.93 -15.59
C VAL A 99 -11.03 -16.10 -16.49
N ILE A 100 -10.48 -15.80 -17.67
CA ILE A 100 -9.98 -16.80 -18.62
C ILE A 100 -8.85 -17.68 -18.06
N ALA A 101 -8.16 -17.23 -17.01
CA ALA A 101 -7.15 -18.02 -16.31
C ALA A 101 -7.73 -19.04 -15.30
N GLY A 102 -9.07 -19.14 -15.19
CA GLY A 102 -9.77 -20.06 -14.30
C GLY A 102 -9.92 -19.57 -12.85
N PHE A 103 -9.64 -18.28 -12.59
CA PHE A 103 -9.79 -17.67 -11.27
C PHE A 103 -11.20 -17.11 -11.13
N LYS A 104 -11.93 -17.58 -10.11
CA LYS A 104 -13.31 -17.14 -9.84
C LYS A 104 -13.36 -15.99 -8.84
N ASP A 105 -12.40 -15.94 -7.94
CA ASP A 105 -12.33 -14.93 -6.87
C ASP A 105 -11.26 -13.90 -7.21
N MET A 106 -11.57 -12.60 -7.09
CA MET A 106 -10.67 -11.47 -7.41
C MET A 106 -10.17 -11.44 -8.87
N ALA A 107 -11.01 -11.88 -9.80
CA ALA A 107 -10.74 -11.58 -11.19
C ALA A 107 -10.91 -10.08 -11.40
N LEU A 108 -9.91 -9.39 -11.96
CA LEU A 108 -10.04 -7.97 -12.30
C LEU A 108 -10.71 -7.78 -13.67
N THR A 109 -10.51 -8.72 -14.57
CA THR A 109 -11.09 -8.64 -15.93
C THR A 109 -11.87 -9.89 -16.28
N TYR A 110 -13.00 -9.71 -16.95
CA TYR A 110 -13.75 -10.80 -17.60
C TYR A 110 -12.97 -11.38 -18.79
N GLU A 111 -13.46 -12.47 -19.39
CA GLU A 111 -12.80 -13.14 -20.52
C GLU A 111 -12.58 -12.23 -21.75
N ASN A 112 -13.43 -11.23 -21.91
CA ASN A 112 -13.37 -10.23 -22.97
C ASN A 112 -12.55 -8.97 -22.57
N PHE A 113 -11.77 -9.02 -21.48
CA PHE A 113 -10.94 -7.93 -20.96
C PHE A 113 -11.72 -6.67 -20.52
N HIS A 114 -13.01 -6.80 -20.25
CA HIS A 114 -13.76 -5.74 -19.58
C HIS A 114 -13.55 -5.81 -18.06
N ASN A 115 -13.54 -4.64 -17.41
CA ASN A 115 -13.44 -4.51 -15.97
C ASN A 115 -14.55 -5.30 -15.26
N THR A 116 -14.16 -5.89 -14.14
CA THR A 116 -15.08 -6.42 -13.13
C THR A 116 -15.35 -5.35 -12.07
N PRO A 117 -16.35 -5.54 -11.18
CA PRO A 117 -16.55 -4.63 -10.05
C PRO A 117 -15.33 -4.48 -9.13
N ALA A 118 -14.48 -5.49 -9.03
CA ALA A 118 -13.24 -5.40 -8.24
C ALA A 118 -12.21 -4.48 -8.92
N ASP A 119 -12.15 -4.51 -10.25
CA ASP A 119 -11.26 -3.65 -11.04
C ASP A 119 -11.72 -2.21 -11.07
N ASP A 120 -13.04 -1.98 -11.14
CA ASP A 120 -13.61 -0.63 -10.97
C ASP A 120 -13.23 0.01 -9.63
N VAL A 121 -13.12 -0.79 -8.56
CA VAL A 121 -12.61 -0.32 -7.26
C VAL A 121 -11.13 0.06 -7.35
N VAL A 122 -10.30 -0.77 -7.98
CA VAL A 122 -8.86 -0.51 -8.13
C VAL A 122 -8.63 0.74 -8.96
N ASP A 123 -9.29 0.86 -10.13
CA ASP A 123 -9.20 2.02 -11.01
C ASP A 123 -9.63 3.31 -10.29
N LYS A 124 -10.73 3.24 -9.53
CA LYS A 124 -11.18 4.36 -8.71
C LYS A 124 -10.11 4.79 -7.70
N LEU A 125 -9.55 3.85 -6.94
CA LEU A 125 -8.55 4.16 -5.92
C LEU A 125 -7.25 4.70 -6.52
N ILE A 126 -6.78 4.14 -7.64
CA ILE A 126 -5.62 4.66 -8.37
C ILE A 126 -5.88 6.11 -8.80
N SER A 127 -7.07 6.38 -9.35
CA SER A 127 -7.45 7.75 -9.73
C SER A 127 -7.54 8.70 -8.55
N GLU A 128 -8.02 8.25 -7.39
CA GLU A 128 -8.13 9.07 -6.17
C GLU A 128 -6.76 9.38 -5.52
N TRP A 129 -5.80 8.44 -5.61
CA TRP A 129 -4.50 8.56 -4.96
C TRP A 129 -3.44 9.23 -5.83
N GLN A 130 -3.72 9.44 -7.11
CA GLN A 130 -2.88 10.25 -7.98
C GLN A 130 -2.92 11.71 -7.53
N THR A 131 -1.72 12.30 -7.36
CA THR A 131 -1.59 13.75 -7.18
C THR A 131 -1.18 14.35 -8.52
N GLU A 132 -2.04 15.14 -9.14
CA GLU A 132 -1.69 15.90 -10.34
C GLU A 132 -0.70 17.02 -10.00
N SER A 133 0.17 17.38 -10.96
CA SER A 133 1.07 18.52 -10.82
C SER A 133 0.28 19.80 -10.60
N GLN A 134 0.43 20.37 -9.40
CA GLN A 134 -0.22 21.63 -9.05
C GLN A 134 0.64 22.81 -9.47
N LYS A 135 0.00 23.85 -10.03
CA LYS A 135 0.66 25.11 -10.38
C LYS A 135 -0.15 26.28 -9.85
N ALA A 136 0.51 27.23 -9.22
CA ALA A 136 -0.11 28.49 -8.82
C ALA A 136 0.81 29.67 -9.13
N ILE A 137 0.19 30.84 -9.30
CA ILE A 137 0.90 32.12 -9.40
C ILE A 137 0.73 32.83 -8.07
N VAL A 138 1.84 33.21 -7.47
CA VAL A 138 1.85 33.90 -6.18
C VAL A 138 1.33 35.32 -6.37
N ASP A 139 0.30 35.70 -5.62
CA ASP A 139 -0.27 37.05 -5.66
C ASP A 139 0.51 38.02 -4.75
N LYS A 140 -0.01 39.24 -4.54
CA LYS A 140 0.63 40.27 -3.73
C LYS A 140 0.88 39.86 -2.27
N THR A 141 0.18 38.83 -1.77
CA THR A 141 0.35 38.30 -0.40
C THR A 141 1.61 37.45 -0.26
N ARG A 142 2.21 37.01 -1.37
CA ARG A 142 3.41 36.17 -1.42
C ARG A 142 3.26 34.73 -0.92
N PHE A 143 2.03 34.27 -0.69
CA PHE A 143 1.76 32.90 -0.23
C PHE A 143 0.90 32.12 -1.22
N VAL A 144 1.13 30.80 -1.28
CA VAL A 144 0.29 29.80 -1.94
C VAL A 144 0.19 28.60 -1.01
N TYR A 145 -0.99 28.00 -0.95
CA TYR A 145 -1.25 26.81 -0.16
C TYR A 145 -1.72 25.69 -1.08
N PHE A 146 -1.16 24.50 -0.91
CA PHE A 146 -1.60 23.28 -1.57
C PHE A 146 -2.07 22.29 -0.51
N SER A 147 -3.13 21.56 -0.80
CA SER A 147 -3.55 20.39 -0.02
C SER A 147 -3.19 19.16 -0.85
N LEU A 148 -2.18 18.41 -0.41
CA LEU A 148 -1.66 17.25 -1.11
C LEU A 148 -1.74 16.02 -0.20
N HIS A 149 -1.62 14.83 -0.78
CA HIS A 149 -1.47 13.59 -0.02
C HIS A 149 -0.16 13.59 0.78
N HIS A 150 0.00 12.67 1.72
CA HIS A 150 1.28 12.51 2.41
C HIS A 150 2.25 11.76 1.50
N ALA A 151 3.21 12.48 0.92
CA ALA A 151 4.22 11.93 0.01
C ALA A 151 5.44 12.87 -0.08
N ASP A 152 6.44 12.46 -0.86
CA ASP A 152 7.56 13.31 -1.25
C ASP A 152 7.19 14.15 -2.48
N TYR A 153 7.55 15.44 -2.46
CA TYR A 153 7.22 16.39 -3.52
C TYR A 153 8.42 17.23 -3.94
N ASP A 154 8.64 17.35 -5.25
CA ASP A 154 9.58 18.31 -5.83
C ASP A 154 8.87 19.64 -6.12
N VAL A 155 9.45 20.75 -5.66
CA VAL A 155 8.90 22.09 -5.85
C VAL A 155 9.82 22.92 -6.74
N THR A 156 9.28 23.41 -7.86
CA THR A 156 9.99 24.34 -8.76
C THR A 156 9.40 25.74 -8.66
N VAL A 157 10.24 26.74 -8.40
CA VAL A 157 9.84 28.15 -8.32
C VAL A 157 10.47 28.93 -9.48
N THR A 158 9.65 29.58 -10.30
CA THR A 158 10.10 30.44 -11.41
C THR A 158 9.68 31.89 -11.18
N HIS A 159 10.58 32.84 -11.40
CA HIS A 159 10.31 34.26 -11.35
C HIS A 159 10.33 34.84 -12.77
N HIS A 160 9.23 35.48 -13.20
CA HIS A 160 9.22 36.21 -14.47
C HIS A 160 9.91 37.56 -14.26
N LEU A 161 11.03 37.79 -14.95
CA LEU A 161 11.65 39.11 -15.01
C LEU A 161 10.90 39.94 -16.05
N ASP A 162 10.05 40.86 -15.59
CA ASP A 162 9.50 41.87 -16.48
C ASP A 162 10.62 42.86 -16.82
N HIS A 163 11.09 42.81 -18.06
CA HIS A 163 11.98 43.83 -18.60
C HIS A 163 11.17 45.13 -18.76
N SER A 164 11.50 46.12 -17.93
CA SER A 164 11.00 47.50 -18.05
C SER A 164 11.89 48.35 -18.92
#